data_AF-A0A060XQB6-F1
#
_entry.id   AF-A0A060XQB6-F1
#
_cell.length_a   1.000
_cell.length_b   1.000
_cell.length_c   1.000
_cell.angle_alpha   90.00
_cell.angle_beta   90.00
_cell.angle_gamma   90.00
#
_symmetry.space_group_name_H-M   'P 1'
#
loop_
_entity.id
_entity.type
_entity.pdbx_description
1 polymer ?
#
loop_
_entity_poly.entity_id
_entity_poly.type
_entity_poly.pdbx_seq_one_letter_code
_entity_poly.pdbx_strand_id
1 'polypeptide(L)'
;MSPSSDVGPLLGGNIHVELGTEVHPALDGVLRMAGAMRETKEALENVSVSLEVLQEATGKLHFNLSLVRSSLNRTLNDPGCSGEDSDATTTQLCRSIHSSLAQLHVSANFTRLPDVNNQLESVNQVLKTDLSDIIQKGFSSFNDTPGMVSDQMRDVVEGARGMLDVISTNISSFSKVFPVHSSLANFTNFIIHTQSKIEDSYPEIDQIDFYRWICCTGLCCMVVLILAFNFLAILCGTMGYDKHASPTTRGCVSNTGGTLLMAGVGFSFLFSWILMGVVTATFLVGGNVEKLVCEPFHTKELFKASFGHSSPGEP
;
A
#
# COMPACT_ATOMS: atom_id res chain seq x y z
N MET A 1 18.01 35.46 13.85
CA MET A 1 17.71 34.56 12.73
C MET A 1 17.04 33.34 13.34
N SER A 2 15.71 33.24 13.25
CA SER A 2 14.93 32.28 14.04
C SER A 2 14.90 30.89 13.38
N PRO A 3 15.19 29.78 14.10
CA PRO A 3 15.30 28.44 13.54
C PRO A 3 13.95 27.78 13.14
N SER A 4 12.81 28.44 13.37
CA SER A 4 11.47 27.89 13.11
C SER A 4 10.99 28.02 11.66
N SER A 5 11.86 28.40 10.73
CA SER A 5 11.48 28.72 9.34
C SER A 5 11.73 27.59 8.35
N ASP A 6 12.41 26.51 8.77
CA ASP A 6 12.99 25.51 7.86
C ASP A 6 12.34 24.11 7.97
N VAL A 7 11.27 23.98 8.75
CA VAL A 7 10.59 22.70 9.00
C VAL A 7 9.86 22.20 7.74
N GLY A 8 9.27 23.11 6.96
CA GLY A 8 8.52 22.77 5.74
C GLY A 8 9.37 22.09 4.66
N PRO A 9 10.50 22.71 4.23
CA PRO A 9 11.42 22.12 3.26
C PRO A 9 12.03 20.78 3.71
N LEU A 10 12.39 20.64 4.99
CA LEU A 10 12.94 19.41 5.55
C LEU A 10 11.92 18.27 5.56
N LEU A 11 10.69 18.54 6.02
CA LEU A 11 9.63 17.53 6.05
C LEU A 11 9.20 17.14 4.63
N GLY A 12 9.04 18.13 3.74
CA GLY A 12 8.69 17.92 2.34
C GLY A 12 9.76 17.12 1.58
N GLY A 13 11.04 17.41 1.82
CA GLY A 13 12.16 16.65 1.25
C GLY A 13 12.17 15.19 1.69
N ASN A 14 12.00 14.90 2.98
CA ASN A 14 11.94 13.53 3.49
C ASN A 14 10.75 12.74 2.94
N ILE A 15 9.57 13.37 2.87
CA ILE A 15 8.37 12.74 2.29
C ILE A 15 8.60 12.42 0.81
N HIS A 16 9.21 13.34 0.06
CA HIS A 16 9.49 13.13 -1.36
C HIS A 16 10.51 12.00 -1.58
N VAL A 17 11.54 11.87 -0.74
CA VAL A 17 12.49 10.75 -0.81
C VAL A 17 11.80 9.41 -0.54
N GLU A 18 11.01 9.32 0.53
CA GLU A 18 10.31 8.09 0.91
C GLU A 18 9.29 7.70 -0.16
N LEU A 19 8.46 8.65 -0.59
CA LEU A 19 7.45 8.45 -1.62
C LEU A 19 8.08 8.10 -2.98
N GLY A 20 9.27 8.61 -3.27
CA GLY A 20 10.02 8.30 -4.48
C GLY A 20 10.43 6.84 -4.60
N THR A 21 10.56 6.10 -3.50
CA THR A 21 10.90 4.67 -3.55
C THR A 21 9.80 3.83 -4.19
N GLU A 22 8.53 4.25 -4.07
CA GLU A 22 7.36 3.56 -4.61
C GLU A 22 6.86 4.19 -5.91
N VAL A 23 6.87 5.52 -6.00
CA VAL A 23 6.31 6.27 -7.13
C VAL A 23 7.16 6.11 -8.40
N HIS A 24 8.49 6.19 -8.31
CA HIS A 24 9.36 6.00 -9.48
C HIS A 24 9.16 4.65 -10.19
N PRO A 25 9.26 3.49 -9.51
CA PRO A 25 9.06 2.19 -10.16
C PRO A 25 7.64 2.00 -10.68
N ALA A 26 6.63 2.59 -10.03
CA ALA A 26 5.26 2.56 -10.53
C ALA A 26 5.12 3.33 -11.85
N LEU A 27 5.62 4.57 -11.94
CA LEU A 27 5.56 5.38 -13.16
C LEU A 27 6.39 4.77 -14.30
N ASP A 28 7.58 4.26 -14.01
CA ASP A 28 8.40 3.54 -15.00
C ASP A 28 7.69 2.28 -15.52
N GLY A 29 6.98 1.57 -14.64
CA GLY A 29 6.15 0.43 -15.01
C GLY A 29 5.06 0.81 -16.00
N VAL A 30 4.38 1.93 -15.78
CA VAL A 30 3.34 2.46 -16.68
C VAL A 30 3.96 2.93 -18.00
N LEU A 31 5.13 3.58 -17.98
CA LEU A 31 5.85 4.01 -19.18
C LEU A 31 6.22 2.81 -20.08
N ARG A 32 6.74 1.74 -19.47
CA ARG A 32 7.06 0.49 -20.19
C ARG A 32 5.82 -0.16 -20.78
N MET A 33 4.70 -0.16 -20.06
CA MET A 33 3.43 -0.66 -20.59
C MET A 33 2.93 0.18 -21.77
N ALA A 34 3.02 1.51 -21.69
CA ALA A 34 2.67 2.40 -22.80
C ALA A 34 3.51 2.09 -24.06
N GLY A 35 4.81 1.88 -23.88
CA GLY A 35 5.72 1.46 -24.95
C GLY A 35 5.30 0.13 -25.58
N ALA A 36 5.09 -0.90 -24.76
CA ALA A 36 4.66 -2.22 -25.22
C ALA A 36 3.31 -2.18 -25.96
N MET A 37 2.36 -1.35 -25.52
CA MET A 37 1.07 -1.17 -26.20
C MET A 37 1.24 -0.52 -27.58
N ARG A 38 2.15 0.45 -27.70
CA ARG A 38 2.46 1.09 -28.98
C ARG A 38 3.09 0.11 -29.97
N GLU A 39 4.08 -0.66 -29.52
CA GLU A 39 4.69 -1.72 -30.35
C GLU A 39 3.66 -2.77 -30.76
N THR A 40 2.77 -3.16 -29.84
CA THR A 40 1.68 -4.10 -30.13
C THR A 40 0.74 -3.55 -31.18
N LYS A 41 0.38 -2.26 -31.11
CA LYS A 41 -0.42 -1.58 -32.15
C LYS A 41 0.26 -1.66 -33.51
N GLU A 42 1.51 -1.25 -33.61
CA GLU A 42 2.27 -1.25 -34.87
C GLU A 42 2.37 -2.66 -35.46
N ALA A 43 2.65 -3.66 -34.62
CA ALA A 43 2.69 -5.06 -35.05
C ALA A 43 1.33 -5.54 -35.58
N LEU A 44 0.24 -5.16 -34.91
CA LEU A 44 -1.11 -5.58 -35.27
C LEU A 44 -1.61 -4.89 -36.55
N GLU A 45 -1.26 -3.61 -36.76
CA GLU A 45 -1.49 -2.89 -38.02
C GLU A 45 -0.74 -3.57 -39.18
N ASN A 46 0.53 -3.93 -38.97
CA ASN A 46 1.32 -4.62 -39.98
C ASN A 46 0.76 -6.02 -40.32
N VAL A 47 0.27 -6.75 -39.32
CA VAL A 47 -0.42 -8.04 -39.52
C VAL A 47 -1.71 -7.85 -40.32
N SER A 48 -2.52 -6.83 -40.00
CA SER A 48 -3.75 -6.52 -40.74
C SER A 48 -3.48 -6.27 -42.22
N VAL A 49 -2.54 -5.36 -42.52
CA VAL A 49 -2.13 -5.05 -43.90
C VAL A 49 -1.56 -6.28 -44.60
N SER A 50 -0.71 -7.06 -43.92
CA SER A 50 -0.12 -8.27 -44.50
C SER A 50 -1.18 -9.32 -44.83
N LEU A 51 -2.21 -9.45 -43.98
CA LEU A 51 -3.32 -10.39 -44.18
C LEU A 51 -4.17 -9.99 -45.39
N GLU A 52 -4.48 -8.70 -45.56
CA GLU A 52 -5.18 -8.19 -46.75
C GLU A 52 -4.39 -8.48 -48.03
N VAL A 53 -3.09 -8.18 -48.05
CA VAL A 53 -2.22 -8.44 -49.21
C VAL A 53 -2.16 -9.93 -49.53
N LEU A 54 -2.03 -10.80 -48.53
CA LEU A 54 -1.97 -12.25 -48.72
C LEU A 54 -3.29 -12.80 -49.27
N GLN A 55 -4.42 -12.31 -48.77
CA GLN A 55 -5.75 -12.71 -49.24
C GLN A 55 -5.99 -12.26 -50.69
N GLU A 56 -5.63 -11.03 -51.03
CA GLU A 56 -5.75 -10.53 -52.41
C GLU A 56 -4.84 -11.30 -53.38
N ALA A 57 -3.56 -11.47 -53.03
CA ALA A 57 -2.60 -12.20 -53.85
C ALA A 57 -3.02 -13.66 -54.06
N THR A 58 -3.53 -14.30 -53.01
CA THR A 58 -4.04 -15.69 -53.09
C THR A 58 -5.31 -15.77 -53.94
N GLY A 59 -6.22 -14.79 -53.83
CA GLY A 59 -7.40 -14.70 -54.68
C GLY A 59 -7.04 -14.55 -56.16
N LYS A 60 -6.10 -13.64 -56.48
CA LYS A 60 -5.57 -13.45 -57.84
C LYS A 60 -4.88 -14.72 -58.37
N LEU A 61 -4.06 -15.36 -57.56
CA LEU A 61 -3.39 -16.60 -57.94
C LEU A 61 -4.40 -17.73 -58.21
N HIS A 62 -5.39 -17.89 -57.33
CA HIS A 62 -6.45 -18.88 -57.49
C HIS A 62 -7.27 -18.65 -58.77
N PHE A 63 -7.62 -17.40 -59.06
CA PHE A 63 -8.33 -17.03 -60.29
C PHE A 63 -7.50 -17.35 -61.55
N ASN A 64 -6.24 -16.92 -61.60
CA ASN A 64 -5.36 -17.18 -62.74
C ASN A 64 -5.11 -18.68 -62.94
N LEU A 65 -4.86 -19.44 -61.86
CA LEU A 65 -4.71 -20.89 -61.93
C LEU A 65 -5.98 -21.59 -62.40
N SER A 66 -7.15 -21.11 -61.98
CA SER A 66 -8.44 -21.63 -62.46
C SER A 66 -8.62 -21.41 -63.96
N LEU A 67 -8.23 -20.22 -64.47
CA LEU A 67 -8.23 -19.93 -65.91
C LEU A 67 -7.28 -20.85 -66.67
N VAL A 68 -6.04 -21.03 -66.20
CA VAL A 68 -5.05 -21.93 -66.81
C VAL A 68 -5.57 -23.37 -66.82
N ARG A 69 -6.12 -23.84 -65.70
CA ARG A 69 -6.72 -25.18 -65.58
C ARG A 69 -7.88 -25.36 -66.55
N SER A 70 -8.77 -24.39 -66.66
CA SER A 70 -9.91 -24.42 -67.60
C SER A 70 -9.43 -24.43 -69.06
N SER A 71 -8.45 -23.59 -69.39
CA SER A 71 -7.87 -23.54 -70.74
C SER A 71 -7.20 -24.85 -71.11
N LEU A 72 -6.37 -25.42 -70.23
CA LEU A 72 -5.73 -26.71 -70.46
C LEU A 72 -6.76 -27.83 -70.57
N ASN A 73 -7.79 -27.83 -69.72
CA ASN A 73 -8.88 -28.80 -69.81
C ASN A 73 -9.62 -28.70 -71.16
N ARG A 74 -9.86 -27.49 -71.67
CA ARG A 74 -10.46 -27.29 -72.99
C ARG A 74 -9.57 -27.83 -74.11
N THR A 75 -8.26 -27.57 -74.06
CA THR A 75 -7.29 -28.08 -75.04
C THR A 75 -7.17 -29.61 -75.00
N LEU A 76 -7.21 -30.22 -73.82
CA LEU A 76 -7.14 -31.68 -73.66
C LEU A 76 -8.40 -32.41 -74.16
N ASN A 77 -9.53 -31.70 -74.21
CA ASN A 77 -10.79 -32.21 -74.78
C ASN A 77 -10.93 -31.95 -76.29
N ASP A 78 -9.90 -31.37 -76.93
CA ASP A 78 -9.90 -31.15 -78.37
C ASP A 78 -9.78 -32.50 -79.13
N PRO A 79 -10.44 -32.65 -80.30
CA PRO A 79 -10.35 -33.88 -81.11
C PRO A 79 -8.92 -34.26 -81.49
N GLY A 80 -7.94 -33.36 -81.47
CA GLY A 80 -6.52 -33.72 -81.65
C GLY A 80 -5.93 -34.62 -80.54
N CYS A 81 -6.53 -34.65 -79.34
CA CYS A 81 -6.14 -35.52 -78.22
C CYS A 81 -7.01 -36.79 -78.09
N SER A 82 -8.12 -36.89 -78.82
CA SER A 82 -9.12 -37.97 -78.69
C SER A 82 -9.59 -38.61 -80.00
N GLY A 83 -9.15 -38.10 -81.16
CA GLY A 83 -9.58 -38.54 -82.49
C GLY A 83 -8.87 -39.81 -82.96
N GLU A 84 -9.52 -40.57 -83.84
CA GLU A 84 -9.00 -41.84 -84.38
C GLU A 84 -7.71 -41.68 -85.21
N ASP A 85 -7.43 -40.48 -85.72
CA ASP A 85 -6.23 -40.14 -86.50
C ASP A 85 -5.01 -39.72 -85.63
N SER A 86 -5.16 -39.71 -84.30
CA SER A 86 -4.10 -39.24 -83.39
C SER A 86 -3.11 -40.35 -83.00
N ASP A 87 -1.80 -40.04 -83.07
CA ASP A 87 -0.74 -40.99 -82.73
C ASP A 87 -0.86 -41.48 -81.27
N ALA A 88 -0.55 -42.77 -81.03
CA ALA A 88 -0.68 -43.41 -79.72
C ALA A 88 0.12 -42.68 -78.64
N THR A 89 1.27 -42.12 -79.02
CA THR A 89 2.15 -41.31 -78.18
C THR A 89 1.49 -40.01 -77.71
N THR A 90 0.75 -39.34 -78.61
CA THR A 90 0.02 -38.09 -78.32
C THR A 90 -1.14 -38.33 -77.36
N THR A 91 -1.90 -39.40 -77.58
CA THR A 91 -3.01 -39.80 -76.69
C THR A 91 -2.52 -40.08 -75.27
N GLN A 92 -1.37 -40.75 -75.12
CA GLN A 92 -0.79 -41.04 -73.81
C GLN A 92 -0.27 -39.78 -73.09
N LEU A 93 0.32 -38.83 -73.83
CA LEU A 93 0.73 -37.54 -73.31
C LEU A 93 -0.47 -36.74 -72.78
N CYS A 94 -1.55 -36.62 -73.57
CA CYS A 94 -2.77 -35.92 -73.15
C CYS A 94 -3.36 -36.54 -71.88
N ARG A 95 -3.37 -37.89 -71.77
CA ARG A 95 -3.85 -38.61 -70.57
C ARG A 95 -3.02 -38.31 -69.32
N SER A 96 -1.69 -38.25 -69.46
CA SER A 96 -0.77 -37.95 -68.36
C SER A 96 -0.92 -36.53 -67.83
N ILE A 97 -1.05 -35.56 -68.75
CA ILE A 97 -1.28 -34.15 -68.41
C ILE A 97 -2.65 -33.97 -67.75
N HIS A 98 -3.68 -34.65 -68.26
CA HIS A 98 -5.01 -34.63 -67.66
C HIS A 98 -5.01 -35.14 -66.21
N SER A 99 -4.24 -36.20 -65.90
CA SER A 99 -4.14 -36.71 -64.52
C SER A 99 -3.40 -35.72 -63.59
N SER A 100 -2.39 -35.01 -64.12
CA SER A 100 -1.61 -34.01 -63.40
C SER A 100 -2.38 -32.71 -63.18
N LEU A 101 -3.39 -32.42 -64.01
CA LEU A 101 -4.22 -31.21 -63.91
C LEU A 101 -4.96 -31.10 -62.57
N ALA A 102 -5.30 -32.23 -61.96
CA ALA A 102 -5.95 -32.28 -60.65
C ALA A 102 -5.04 -31.74 -59.53
N GLN A 103 -3.72 -31.82 -59.70
CA GLN A 103 -2.72 -31.35 -58.75
C GLN A 103 -2.49 -29.84 -58.82
N LEU A 104 -2.97 -29.19 -59.88
CA LEU A 104 -2.84 -27.75 -60.08
C LEU A 104 -3.92 -27.00 -59.28
N HIS A 105 -3.64 -26.76 -58.00
CA HIS A 105 -4.48 -26.02 -57.06
C HIS A 105 -3.63 -25.24 -56.04
N VAL A 106 -4.19 -24.19 -55.45
CA VAL A 106 -3.54 -23.39 -54.40
C VAL A 106 -3.85 -23.99 -53.03
N SER A 107 -2.85 -24.58 -52.38
CA SER A 107 -3.01 -25.23 -51.06
C SER A 107 -3.15 -24.24 -49.90
N ALA A 108 -2.64 -23.03 -50.05
CA ALA A 108 -2.64 -22.03 -49.00
C ALA A 108 -4.01 -21.35 -48.89
N ASN A 109 -4.61 -21.40 -47.69
CA ASN A 109 -5.90 -20.78 -47.40
C ASN A 109 -5.76 -19.76 -46.25
N PHE A 110 -5.62 -18.50 -46.62
CA PHE A 110 -5.49 -17.37 -45.69
C PHE A 110 -6.84 -16.73 -45.30
N THR A 111 -7.97 -17.23 -45.81
CA THR A 111 -9.30 -16.79 -45.36
C THR A 111 -9.69 -17.39 -44.01
N ARG A 112 -8.91 -18.35 -43.51
CA ARG A 112 -9.07 -18.97 -42.19
C ARG A 112 -8.35 -18.23 -41.07
N LEU A 113 -7.51 -17.25 -41.41
CA LEU A 113 -6.84 -16.43 -40.41
C LEU A 113 -7.88 -15.53 -39.71
N PRO A 114 -7.84 -15.43 -38.37
CA PRO A 114 -8.76 -14.58 -37.64
C PRO A 114 -8.52 -13.10 -37.97
N ASP A 115 -9.60 -12.32 -38.00
CA ASP A 115 -9.52 -10.87 -38.10
C ASP A 115 -8.90 -10.28 -36.82
N VAL A 116 -7.99 -9.33 -36.99
CA VAL A 116 -7.28 -8.63 -35.92
C VAL A 116 -7.86 -7.24 -35.63
N ASN A 117 -8.88 -6.80 -36.38
CA ASN A 117 -9.48 -5.48 -36.23
C ASN A 117 -10.04 -5.22 -34.83
N ASN A 118 -10.67 -6.20 -34.19
CA ASN A 118 -11.21 -6.06 -32.83
C ASN A 118 -10.11 -5.79 -31.79
N GLN A 119 -8.99 -6.50 -31.92
CA GLN A 119 -7.81 -6.35 -31.07
C GLN A 119 -7.16 -4.98 -31.32
N LEU A 120 -7.13 -4.53 -32.57
CA LEU A 120 -6.61 -3.22 -32.95
C LEU A 120 -7.49 -2.08 -32.42
N GLU A 121 -8.81 -2.24 -32.45
CA GLU A 121 -9.75 -1.28 -31.85
C GLU A 121 -9.57 -1.22 -30.33
N SER A 122 -9.43 -2.38 -29.67
CA SER A 122 -9.20 -2.46 -28.22
C SER A 122 -7.91 -1.75 -27.80
N VAL A 123 -6.80 -1.98 -28.52
CA VAL A 123 -5.53 -1.30 -28.24
C VAL A 123 -5.63 0.20 -28.52
N ASN A 124 -6.33 0.62 -29.59
CA ASN A 124 -6.57 2.03 -29.87
C ASN A 124 -7.44 2.72 -28.82
N GLN A 125 -8.43 2.04 -28.23
CA GLN A 125 -9.21 2.60 -27.13
C GLN A 125 -8.36 2.87 -25.89
N VAL A 126 -7.43 1.97 -25.56
CA VAL A 126 -6.53 2.16 -24.41
C VAL A 126 -5.54 3.31 -24.71
N LEU A 127 -4.97 3.37 -25.91
CA LEU A 127 -4.05 4.44 -26.33
C LEU A 127 -4.71 5.82 -26.50
N LYS A 128 -6.04 5.90 -26.63
CA LYS A 128 -6.76 7.20 -26.57
C LYS A 128 -6.61 7.87 -25.21
N THR A 129 -6.43 7.08 -24.16
CA THR A 129 -6.01 7.63 -22.87
C THR A 129 -4.54 7.95 -23.02
N ASP A 130 -4.21 9.24 -23.07
CA ASP A 130 -2.84 9.69 -23.26
C ASP A 130 -2.01 9.36 -22.01
N LEU A 131 -1.51 8.13 -21.95
CA LEU A 131 -0.71 7.63 -20.83
C LEU A 131 0.53 8.52 -20.63
N SER A 132 1.04 9.15 -21.69
CA SER A 132 2.16 10.06 -21.62
C SER A 132 1.81 11.32 -20.82
N ASP A 133 0.64 11.92 -21.06
CA ASP A 133 0.13 13.05 -20.28
C ASP A 133 -0.11 12.67 -18.81
N ILE A 134 -0.65 11.47 -18.54
CA ILE A 134 -0.88 10.98 -17.18
C ILE A 134 0.44 10.78 -16.44
N ILE A 135 1.44 10.15 -17.07
CA ILE A 135 2.77 9.95 -16.49
C ILE A 135 3.44 11.29 -16.22
N GLN A 136 3.35 12.24 -17.17
CA GLN A 136 3.92 13.57 -17.00
C GLN A 136 3.28 14.34 -15.84
N LYS A 137 1.95 14.28 -15.72
CA LYS A 137 1.23 14.82 -14.56
C LYS A 137 1.62 14.13 -13.26
N GLY A 138 1.83 12.82 -13.27
CA GLY A 138 2.31 12.05 -12.13
C GLY A 138 3.68 12.53 -11.65
N PHE A 139 4.65 12.68 -12.57
CA PHE A 139 5.97 13.20 -12.24
C PHE A 139 5.94 14.65 -11.75
N SER A 140 5.13 15.51 -12.38
CA SER A 140 4.96 16.90 -11.94
C SER A 140 4.40 16.95 -10.52
N SER A 141 3.30 16.22 -10.26
CA SER A 141 2.66 16.18 -8.94
C SER A 141 3.58 15.60 -7.87
N PHE A 142 4.40 14.60 -8.22
CA PHE A 142 5.39 14.03 -7.31
C PHE A 142 6.50 15.03 -6.97
N ASN A 143 7.03 15.74 -7.97
CA ASN A 143 8.05 16.78 -7.79
C ASN A 143 7.53 18.01 -7.02
N ASP A 144 6.23 18.31 -7.11
CA ASP A 144 5.59 19.41 -6.40
C ASP A 144 5.27 19.07 -4.91
N THR A 145 5.45 17.82 -4.49
CA THR A 145 5.14 17.36 -3.13
C THR A 145 5.85 18.17 -2.03
N PRO A 146 7.17 18.45 -2.11
CA PRO A 146 7.85 19.28 -1.10
C PRO A 146 7.29 20.70 -1.02
N GLY A 147 6.92 21.29 -2.17
CA GLY A 147 6.34 22.63 -2.24
C GLY A 147 4.99 22.69 -1.53
N MET A 148 4.08 21.76 -1.85
CA MET A 148 2.78 21.64 -1.16
C MET A 148 2.92 21.45 0.34
N VAL A 149 3.84 20.57 0.78
CA VAL A 149 4.07 20.34 2.22
C VAL A 149 4.62 21.60 2.88
N SER A 150 5.55 22.30 2.23
CA SER A 150 6.10 23.55 2.74
C SER A 150 5.04 24.65 2.85
N ASP A 151 4.16 24.79 1.85
CA ASP A 151 3.08 25.78 1.86
C ASP A 151 2.05 25.50 2.96
N GLN A 152 1.61 24.24 3.09
CA GLN A 152 0.71 23.83 4.18
C GLN A 152 1.36 24.02 5.56
N MET A 153 2.66 23.74 5.68
CA MET A 153 3.37 23.93 6.94
C MET A 153 3.53 25.42 7.28
N ARG A 154 3.69 26.30 6.28
CA ARG A 154 3.75 27.76 6.46
C ARG A 154 2.46 28.29 7.09
N ASP A 155 1.30 27.87 6.58
CA ASP A 155 0.00 28.30 7.12
C ASP A 155 -0.20 27.83 8.57
N VAL A 156 0.24 26.61 8.89
CA VAL A 156 0.20 26.07 10.27
C VAL A 156 1.15 26.82 11.20
N VAL A 157 2.37 27.14 10.73
CA VAL A 157 3.36 27.89 11.51
C VAL A 157 2.92 29.34 11.71
N GLU A 158 2.32 29.98 10.70
CA GLU A 158 1.74 31.32 10.82
C GLU A 158 0.56 31.34 11.79
N GLY A 159 -0.32 30.32 11.75
CA GLY A 159 -1.42 30.17 12.72
C GLY A 159 -0.92 29.97 14.15
N ALA A 160 0.11 29.15 14.35
CA ALA A 160 0.74 28.94 15.66
C ALA A 160 1.43 30.21 16.18
N ARG A 161 2.11 30.96 15.30
CA ARG A 161 2.69 32.27 15.64
C ARG A 161 1.61 33.30 15.98
N GLY A 162 0.51 33.34 15.24
CA GLY A 162 -0.63 34.21 15.53
C GLY A 162 -1.26 33.91 16.90
N MET A 163 -1.42 32.63 17.25
CA MET A 163 -1.86 32.23 18.59
C MET A 163 -0.84 32.62 19.67
N LEU A 164 0.46 32.44 19.42
CA LEU A 164 1.52 32.86 20.34
C LEU A 164 1.57 34.38 20.54
N ASP A 165 1.33 35.18 19.49
CA ASP A 165 1.25 36.65 19.59
C ASP A 165 -0.03 37.11 20.32
N VAL A 166 -1.16 36.43 20.12
CA VAL A 166 -2.40 36.67 20.88
C VAL A 166 -2.19 36.32 22.36
N ILE A 167 -1.47 35.24 22.66
CA ILE A 167 -1.11 34.87 24.03
C ILE A 167 -0.12 35.89 24.62
N SER A 168 0.89 36.33 23.87
CA SER A 168 1.88 37.33 24.27
C SER A 168 1.25 38.70 24.57
N THR A 169 0.33 39.16 23.72
CA THR A 169 -0.41 40.41 23.90
C THR A 169 -1.39 40.33 25.07
N ASN A 170 -2.08 39.20 25.27
CA ASN A 170 -2.91 38.97 26.46
C ASN A 170 -2.07 38.85 27.74
N ILE A 171 -0.89 38.22 27.71
CA ILE A 171 0.04 38.19 28.84
C ILE A 171 0.51 39.60 29.21
N SER A 172 0.72 40.49 28.22
CA SER A 172 1.09 41.89 28.46
C SER A 172 -0.04 42.70 29.12
N SER A 173 -1.32 42.37 28.87
CA SER A 173 -2.47 42.99 29.53
C SER A 173 -2.75 42.39 30.92
N PHE A 174 -2.50 41.09 31.10
CA PHE A 174 -2.63 40.40 32.40
C PHE A 174 -1.50 40.73 33.38
N SER A 175 -0.29 41.05 32.88
CA SER A 175 0.85 41.53 33.67
C SER A 175 0.58 42.83 34.45
N LYS A 176 -0.45 43.60 34.09
CA LYS A 176 -0.81 44.84 34.79
C LYS A 176 -1.79 44.67 35.95
N VAL A 177 -2.40 43.49 36.12
CA VAL A 177 -3.54 43.32 37.05
C VAL A 177 -3.32 42.27 38.16
N PHE A 178 -2.37 41.33 38.05
CA PHE A 178 -2.10 40.39 39.16
C PHE A 178 -0.61 40.03 39.33
N PRO A 179 0.03 40.41 40.46
CA PRO A 179 1.41 40.06 40.75
C PRO A 179 1.47 38.68 41.44
N VAL A 180 1.69 37.61 40.68
CA VAL A 180 1.90 36.26 41.24
C VAL A 180 3.33 35.80 40.98
N HIS A 181 4.29 36.61 41.41
CA HIS A 181 5.72 36.46 41.09
C HIS A 181 6.46 35.45 42.00
N SER A 182 5.81 34.86 43.02
CA SER A 182 6.52 34.07 44.05
C SER A 182 6.22 32.57 44.09
N SER A 183 5.15 32.09 43.46
CA SER A 183 4.85 30.64 43.40
C SER A 183 5.20 30.01 42.05
N LEU A 184 5.08 30.76 40.95
CA LEU A 184 5.48 30.27 39.63
C LEU A 184 7.00 30.22 39.45
N ALA A 185 7.76 31.14 40.04
CA ALA A 185 9.22 31.18 39.90
C ALA A 185 9.93 29.92 40.43
N ASN A 186 9.42 29.28 41.48
CA ASN A 186 9.98 28.02 42.01
C ASN A 186 9.65 26.82 41.11
N PHE A 187 8.46 26.80 40.53
CA PHE A 187 8.03 25.75 39.60
C PHE A 187 8.68 25.90 38.22
N THR A 188 8.79 27.14 37.75
CA THR A 188 9.45 27.51 36.50
C THR A 188 10.97 27.38 36.60
N ASN A 189 11.63 27.63 37.75
CA ASN A 189 13.05 27.30 37.89
C ASN A 189 13.30 25.79 37.91
N PHE A 190 12.42 25.00 38.52
CA PHE A 190 12.53 23.54 38.48
C PHE A 190 12.35 23.01 37.05
N ILE A 191 11.38 23.55 36.30
CA ILE A 191 11.10 23.19 34.90
C ILE A 191 12.17 23.72 33.94
N ILE A 192 12.66 24.95 34.08
CA ILE A 192 13.71 25.54 33.21
C ILE A 192 15.08 24.93 33.50
N HIS A 193 15.38 24.58 34.76
CA HIS A 193 16.62 23.87 35.07
C HIS A 193 16.61 22.41 34.59
N THR A 194 15.41 21.87 34.31
CA THR A 194 15.22 20.58 33.64
C THR A 194 15.21 20.75 32.11
N GLN A 195 14.67 21.83 31.56
CA GLN A 195 14.65 22.08 30.10
C GLN A 195 15.99 22.52 29.51
N SER A 196 16.84 23.22 30.25
CA SER A 196 18.18 23.60 29.76
C SER A 196 19.20 22.45 29.73
N LYS A 197 18.82 21.24 30.17
CA LYS A 197 19.63 20.02 30.08
C LYS A 197 19.11 19.00 29.06
N ILE A 198 18.02 19.32 28.36
CA ILE A 198 17.34 18.38 27.44
C ILE A 198 17.83 18.54 25.98
N GLU A 199 18.59 19.57 25.65
CA GLU A 199 19.05 19.83 24.27
C GLU A 199 20.57 19.67 24.07
N ASP A 200 21.22 18.89 24.94
CA ASP A 200 22.61 18.39 24.75
C ASP A 200 22.76 16.87 25.07
N SER A 201 21.65 16.19 25.37
CA SER A 201 21.61 14.73 25.63
C SER A 201 20.54 14.06 24.76
N TYR A 202 20.80 13.99 23.45
CA TYR A 202 19.96 13.27 22.49
C TYR A 202 20.04 11.71 22.50
N PRO A 203 20.79 10.98 23.38
CA PRO A 203 20.68 9.52 23.45
C PRO A 203 19.64 8.99 24.47
N GLU A 204 18.77 9.81 25.08
CA GLU A 204 17.83 9.36 26.13
C GLU A 204 16.39 9.04 25.67
N ILE A 205 15.95 9.42 24.46
CA ILE A 205 14.59 9.08 23.99
C ILE A 205 14.48 7.57 23.69
N ASP A 206 15.55 6.97 23.15
CA ASP A 206 15.64 5.52 22.95
C ASP A 206 15.69 4.78 24.30
N GLN A 207 16.27 5.39 25.34
CA GLN A 207 16.33 4.82 26.69
C GLN A 207 14.98 4.87 27.43
N ILE A 208 14.16 5.89 27.21
CA ILE A 208 12.81 5.96 27.79
C ILE A 208 11.91 4.89 27.17
N ASP A 209 11.97 4.71 25.85
CA ASP A 209 11.22 3.64 25.18
C ASP A 209 11.73 2.25 25.55
N PHE A 210 13.04 2.08 25.68
CA PHE A 210 13.63 0.85 26.20
C PHE A 210 13.22 0.58 27.66
N TYR A 211 13.23 1.60 28.53
CA TYR A 211 12.80 1.47 29.93
C TYR A 211 11.30 1.20 30.06
N ARG A 212 10.48 1.82 29.22
CA ARG A 212 9.04 1.56 29.13
C ARG A 212 8.77 0.12 28.67
N TRP A 213 9.50 -0.35 27.67
CA TRP A 213 9.39 -1.71 27.16
C TRP A 213 9.83 -2.77 28.20
N ILE A 214 10.97 -2.57 28.88
CA ILE A 214 11.44 -3.51 29.91
C ILE A 214 10.53 -3.50 31.14
N CYS A 215 10.00 -2.33 31.54
CA CYS A 215 9.05 -2.21 32.64
C CYS A 215 7.72 -2.92 32.32
N CYS A 216 7.16 -2.69 31.13
CA CYS A 216 5.93 -3.34 30.68
C CYS A 216 6.11 -4.86 30.56
N THR A 217 7.20 -5.30 29.94
CA THR A 217 7.56 -6.72 29.84
C THR A 217 7.75 -7.35 31.23
N GLY A 218 8.47 -6.67 32.13
CA GLY A 218 8.68 -7.14 33.50
C GLY A 218 7.38 -7.25 34.30
N LEU A 219 6.50 -6.25 34.22
CA LEU A 219 5.20 -6.26 34.87
C LEU A 219 4.32 -7.40 34.36
N CYS A 220 4.30 -7.61 33.04
CA CYS A 220 3.58 -8.72 32.40
C CYS A 220 4.11 -10.07 32.87
N CYS A 221 5.44 -10.26 32.87
CA CYS A 221 6.09 -11.47 33.37
C CYS A 221 5.76 -11.76 34.83
N MET A 222 5.72 -10.73 35.70
CA MET A 222 5.34 -10.89 37.11
C MET A 222 3.92 -11.43 37.27
N VAL A 223 2.95 -10.87 36.52
CA VAL A 223 1.55 -11.34 36.53
C VAL A 223 1.46 -12.78 36.04
N VAL A 224 2.15 -13.13 34.95
CA VAL A 224 2.19 -14.49 34.40
C VAL A 224 2.79 -15.49 35.40
N LEU A 225 3.86 -15.14 36.12
CA LEU A 225 4.46 -15.99 37.15
C LEU A 225 3.49 -16.28 38.31
N ILE A 226 2.75 -15.26 38.77
CA ILE A 226 1.72 -15.44 39.80
C ILE A 226 0.65 -16.41 39.31
N LEU A 227 0.16 -16.22 38.08
CA LEU A 227 -0.84 -17.11 37.48
C LEU A 227 -0.30 -18.53 37.31
N ALA A 228 0.96 -18.69 36.88
CA ALA A 228 1.61 -19.97 36.69
C ALA A 228 1.75 -20.74 38.01
N PHE A 229 2.17 -20.09 39.11
CA PHE A 229 2.24 -20.73 40.41
C PHE A 229 0.87 -21.13 40.95
N ASN A 230 -0.15 -20.29 40.77
CA ASN A 230 -1.52 -20.64 41.15
C ASN A 230 -2.05 -21.81 40.30
N PHE A 231 -1.79 -21.81 38.99
CA PHE A 231 -2.20 -22.88 38.09
C PHE A 231 -1.49 -24.21 38.41
N LEU A 232 -0.18 -24.20 38.58
CA LEU A 232 0.61 -25.37 38.98
C LEU A 232 0.18 -25.87 40.37
N ALA A 233 -0.11 -24.96 41.31
CA ALA A 233 -0.63 -25.32 42.62
C ALA A 233 -1.98 -26.05 42.51
N ILE A 234 -2.88 -25.57 41.67
CA ILE A 234 -4.18 -26.21 41.42
C ILE A 234 -4.00 -27.56 40.74
N LEU A 235 -3.16 -27.66 39.70
CA LEU A 235 -2.87 -28.92 39.01
C LEU A 235 -2.22 -29.96 39.92
N CYS A 236 -1.20 -29.58 40.70
CA CYS A 236 -0.59 -30.45 41.69
C CYS A 236 -1.55 -30.78 42.85
N GLY A 237 -2.48 -29.87 43.16
CA GLY A 237 -3.55 -30.09 44.13
C GLY A 237 -4.57 -31.12 43.66
N THR A 238 -5.00 -31.07 42.39
CA THR A 238 -5.98 -31.98 41.80
C THR A 238 -5.36 -33.33 41.42
N MET A 239 -4.15 -33.35 40.85
CA MET A 239 -3.43 -34.58 40.50
C MET A 239 -2.82 -35.28 41.73
N GLY A 240 -2.53 -34.53 42.80
CA GLY A 240 -2.06 -35.07 44.09
C GLY A 240 -3.18 -35.52 45.02
N TYR A 241 -4.45 -35.48 44.58
CA TYR A 241 -5.61 -35.90 45.36
C TYR A 241 -5.79 -37.42 45.28
N ASP A 242 -5.28 -38.13 46.29
CA ASP A 242 -5.49 -39.56 46.46
C ASP A 242 -6.65 -39.81 47.44
N LYS A 243 -7.67 -40.54 46.99
CA LYS A 243 -8.89 -40.86 47.76
C LYS A 243 -8.65 -41.98 48.79
N HIS A 244 -7.49 -42.63 48.76
CA HIS A 244 -7.13 -43.77 49.62
C HIS A 244 -5.97 -43.51 50.60
N ALA A 245 -5.43 -42.28 50.64
CA ALA A 245 -4.39 -41.90 51.60
C ALA A 245 -4.98 -41.30 52.89
N SER A 246 -4.48 -41.72 54.05
CA SER A 246 -4.89 -41.19 55.36
C SER A 246 -4.36 -39.76 55.58
N PRO A 247 -4.98 -38.96 56.48
CA PRO A 247 -4.71 -37.52 56.65
C PRO A 247 -3.27 -37.14 57.05
N THR A 248 -2.41 -38.11 57.33
CA THR A 248 -1.05 -37.92 57.87
C THR A 248 0.08 -38.25 56.88
N THR A 249 -0.22 -38.75 55.67
CA THR A 249 0.80 -38.98 54.62
C THR A 249 0.41 -38.26 53.33
N ARG A 250 0.64 -36.94 53.28
CA ARG A 250 0.51 -36.15 52.04
C ARG A 250 1.46 -36.72 50.97
N GLY A 251 0.93 -37.02 49.78
CA GLY A 251 1.76 -37.30 48.62
C GLY A 251 2.69 -36.11 48.32
N CYS A 252 3.91 -36.40 47.86
CA CYS A 252 4.93 -35.39 47.51
C CYS A 252 4.37 -34.28 46.61
N VAL A 253 3.48 -34.65 45.68
CA VAL A 253 2.83 -33.74 44.72
C VAL A 253 1.85 -32.78 45.41
N SER A 254 1.05 -33.26 46.37
CA SER A 254 0.09 -32.43 47.10
C SER A 254 0.79 -31.45 48.05
N ASN A 255 1.86 -31.89 48.72
CA ASN A 255 2.69 -31.00 49.55
C ASN A 255 3.36 -29.90 48.71
N THR A 256 3.87 -30.27 47.53
CA THR A 256 4.45 -29.31 46.58
C THR A 256 3.40 -28.32 46.07
N GLY A 257 2.19 -28.79 45.74
CA GLY A 257 1.07 -27.93 45.35
C GLY A 257 0.68 -26.92 46.44
N GLY A 258 0.66 -27.34 47.71
CA GLY A 258 0.43 -26.44 48.85
C GLY A 258 1.51 -25.37 49.01
N THR A 259 2.78 -25.74 48.86
CA THR A 259 3.91 -24.79 48.90
C THR A 259 3.85 -23.81 47.73
N LEU A 260 3.50 -24.26 46.52
CA LEU A 260 3.32 -23.40 45.35
C LEU A 260 2.14 -22.43 45.52
N LEU A 261 1.05 -22.87 46.16
CA LEU A 261 -0.09 -22.00 46.48
C LEU A 261 0.31 -20.92 47.49
N MET A 262 1.01 -21.32 48.55
CA MET A 262 1.51 -20.40 49.58
C MET A 262 2.51 -19.40 48.98
N ALA A 263 3.37 -19.83 48.06
CA ALA A 263 4.28 -18.96 47.31
C ALA A 263 3.50 -17.99 46.40
N GLY A 264 2.51 -18.46 45.64
CA GLY A 264 1.68 -17.63 44.77
C GLY A 264 0.90 -16.54 45.50
N VAL A 265 0.32 -16.85 46.66
CA VAL A 265 -0.33 -15.88 47.54
C VAL A 265 0.68 -14.89 48.11
N GLY A 266 1.86 -15.37 48.51
CA GLY A 266 2.96 -14.53 48.98
C GLY A 266 3.39 -13.49 47.95
N PHE A 267 3.63 -13.92 46.70
CA PHE A 267 3.95 -13.01 45.60
C PHE A 267 2.80 -12.05 45.29
N SER A 268 1.55 -12.51 45.34
CA SER A 268 0.38 -11.65 45.13
C SER A 268 0.31 -10.52 46.16
N PHE A 269 0.58 -10.81 47.44
CA PHE A 269 0.61 -9.80 48.48
C PHE A 269 1.79 -8.84 48.33
N LEU A 270 2.98 -9.36 48.03
CA LEU A 270 4.20 -8.55 47.81
C LEU A 270 4.03 -7.56 46.66
N PHE A 271 3.40 -7.97 45.56
CA PHE A 271 3.21 -7.12 44.38
C PHE A 271 1.88 -6.38 44.35
N SER A 272 0.98 -6.61 45.30
CA SER A 272 -0.35 -5.98 45.36
C SER A 272 -0.26 -4.45 45.38
N TRP A 273 0.60 -3.89 46.23
CA TRP A 273 0.74 -2.44 46.34
C TRP A 273 1.33 -1.80 45.07
N ILE A 274 2.26 -2.51 44.41
CA ILE A 274 2.87 -2.07 43.15
C ILE A 274 1.83 -2.08 42.03
N LEU A 275 1.11 -3.19 41.87
CA LEU A 275 0.05 -3.31 40.85
C LEU A 275 -1.07 -2.29 41.08
N MET A 276 -1.49 -2.10 42.33
CA MET A 276 -2.49 -1.07 42.67
C MET A 276 -1.99 0.33 42.34
N GLY A 277 -0.74 0.65 42.67
CA GLY A 277 -0.12 1.94 42.35
C GLY A 277 -0.03 2.19 40.86
N VAL A 278 0.42 1.21 40.07
CA VAL A 278 0.53 1.30 38.62
C VAL A 278 -0.83 1.48 37.96
N VAL A 279 -1.83 0.68 38.34
CA VAL A 279 -3.19 0.80 37.79
C VAL A 279 -3.81 2.15 38.15
N THR A 280 -3.66 2.59 39.39
CA THR A 280 -4.19 3.90 39.84
C THR A 280 -3.51 5.05 39.11
N ALA A 281 -2.19 5.03 38.98
CA ALA A 281 -1.45 6.07 38.25
C ALA A 281 -1.81 6.09 36.76
N THR A 282 -1.89 4.92 36.12
CA THR A 282 -2.27 4.80 34.71
C THR A 282 -3.71 5.26 34.49
N PHE A 283 -4.61 4.98 35.42
CA PHE A 283 -6.00 5.42 35.34
C PHE A 283 -6.15 6.92 35.61
N LEU A 284 -5.40 7.48 36.57
CA LEU A 284 -5.37 8.92 36.81
C LEU A 284 -4.79 9.64 35.59
N VAL A 285 -3.62 9.26 35.10
CA VAL A 285 -3.02 9.90 33.93
C VAL A 285 -3.86 9.67 32.68
N GLY A 286 -4.21 8.42 32.38
CA GLY A 286 -4.99 8.04 31.20
C GLY A 286 -6.39 8.65 31.21
N GLY A 287 -7.10 8.58 32.33
CA GLY A 287 -8.45 9.15 32.47
C GLY A 287 -8.46 10.68 32.42
N ASN A 288 -7.44 11.34 32.99
CA ASN A 288 -7.33 12.80 32.86
C ASN A 288 -6.92 13.21 31.43
N VAL A 289 -6.04 12.47 30.76
CA VAL A 289 -5.69 12.72 29.34
C VAL A 289 -6.88 12.49 28.42
N GLU A 290 -7.67 11.44 28.65
CA GLU A 290 -8.88 11.16 27.88
C GLU A 290 -9.91 12.29 28.04
N LYS A 291 -10.19 12.74 29.27
CA LYS A 291 -11.17 13.78 29.56
C LYS A 291 -10.72 15.21 29.23
N LEU A 292 -9.44 15.56 29.43
CA LEU A 292 -8.93 16.93 29.19
C LEU A 292 -8.40 17.15 27.77
N VAL A 293 -7.94 16.10 27.08
CA VAL A 293 -7.24 16.25 25.78
C VAL A 293 -7.99 15.53 24.68
N CYS A 294 -8.25 14.23 24.81
CA CYS A 294 -8.84 13.46 23.70
C CYS A 294 -10.31 13.81 23.44
N GLU A 295 -11.14 13.94 24.47
CA GLU A 295 -12.57 14.28 24.35
C GLU A 295 -12.81 15.67 23.73
N PRO A 296 -12.12 16.76 24.12
CA PRO A 296 -12.30 18.05 23.46
C PRO A 296 -11.72 18.12 22.03
N PHE A 297 -10.68 17.33 21.72
CA PHE A 297 -10.18 17.19 20.34
C PHE A 297 -11.17 16.42 19.45
N HIS A 298 -11.77 15.35 19.97
CA HIS A 298 -12.72 14.53 19.22
C HIS A 298 -14.09 15.21 19.04
N THR A 299 -14.57 15.92 20.06
CA THR A 299 -15.92 16.53 20.05
C THR A 299 -15.94 17.91 19.38
N LYS A 300 -14.79 18.48 19.01
CA LYS A 300 -14.65 19.84 18.42
C LYS A 300 -15.26 20.97 19.27
N GLU A 301 -15.62 20.72 20.52
CA GLU A 301 -16.27 21.69 21.42
C GLU A 301 -15.35 22.87 21.77
N LEU A 302 -14.02 22.68 21.73
CA LEU A 302 -13.04 23.79 21.83
C LEU A 302 -13.19 24.82 20.69
N PHE A 303 -13.61 24.41 19.49
CA PHE A 303 -13.89 25.33 18.38
C PHE A 303 -15.22 26.06 18.57
N LYS A 304 -16.20 25.41 19.21
CA LYS A 304 -17.52 26.00 19.47
C LYS A 304 -17.47 27.09 20.54
N ALA A 305 -16.65 26.91 21.57
CA ALA A 305 -16.41 27.95 22.59
C ALA A 305 -15.60 29.14 22.04
N SER A 306 -14.67 28.91 21.09
CA SER A 306 -13.91 29.99 20.45
C SER A 306 -14.69 30.76 19.37
N PHE A 307 -15.59 30.11 18.63
CA PHE A 307 -16.39 30.75 17.57
C PHE A 307 -17.83 31.12 17.98
N GLY A 308 -18.30 30.70 19.16
CA GLY A 308 -19.68 30.92 19.63
C GLY A 308 -19.96 32.29 20.24
N HIS A 309 -18.95 33.16 20.42
CA HIS A 309 -19.13 34.48 21.05
C HIS A 309 -18.97 35.67 20.09
N SER A 310 -19.08 35.46 18.78
CA SER A 310 -19.27 36.56 17.81
C SER A 310 -20.66 36.53 17.21
N SER A 311 -21.65 36.86 18.04
CA SER A 311 -22.85 37.51 17.53
C SER A 311 -23.42 38.45 18.59
N PRO A 312 -23.21 39.76 18.39
CA PRO A 312 -24.29 40.71 18.65
C PRO A 312 -24.50 41.64 17.45
N GLY A 313 -25.76 41.82 17.06
CA GLY A 313 -26.36 43.00 16.42
C GLY A 313 -25.74 43.48 15.10
N GLU A 314 -26.42 43.25 13.97
CA GLU A 314 -27.39 44.18 13.32
C GLU A 314 -26.72 45.00 12.20
N PRO A 315 -27.48 45.54 11.22
CA PRO A 315 -28.93 45.56 11.06
C PRO A 315 -29.49 44.68 9.93
#